data_AF-A0A358JX91-F1
#
_entry.id   AF-A0A358JX91-F1
#
_cell.length_a   1.000
_cell.length_b   1.000
_cell.length_c   1.000
_cell.angle_alpha   90.00
_cell.angle_beta   90.00
_cell.angle_gamma   90.00
#
_symmetry.space_group_name_H-M   'P 1'
#
loop_
_entity.id
_entity.type
_entity.pdbx_description
1 polymer ?
#
loop_
_entity_poly.entity_id
_entity_poly.type
_entity_poly.pdbx_seq_one_letter_code
_entity_poly.pdbx_strand_id
1 'polypeptide(L)'
;MNLINLTEADLYPTEKFGPSLEGTLLYKVRDQAHFPGAYMTTNERLFMNVDMNGEAYTRVFAYADIVRAFAEDNVLFIEFPEGMGKIAMVDVTVGNIEEFAAYVNEKSGK
;
A
#
# COMPACT_ATOMS: atom_id res chain seq x y z
N MET A 1 0.07 0.16 -17.39
CA MET A 1 0.63 1.36 -16.74
C MET A 1 1.52 0.87 -15.61
N ASN A 2 2.69 1.45 -15.36
CA ASN A 2 3.50 1.06 -14.18
C ASN A 2 2.92 1.77 -12.95
N LEU A 3 2.42 1.01 -11.98
CA LEU A 3 1.79 1.56 -10.77
C LEU A 3 2.82 1.84 -9.67
N ILE A 4 4.01 1.22 -9.76
CA ILE A 4 5.18 1.56 -8.95
C ILE A 4 5.95 2.67 -9.69
N ASN A 5 5.65 3.92 -9.36
CA ASN A 5 6.15 5.09 -10.11
C ASN A 5 6.83 6.16 -9.26
N LEU A 6 7.08 5.89 -7.98
CA LEU A 6 7.77 6.81 -7.09
C LEU A 6 9.26 6.94 -7.48
N THR A 7 9.75 8.17 -7.58
CA THR A 7 11.14 8.49 -7.94
C THR A 7 11.83 9.31 -6.86
N GLU A 8 13.17 9.42 -6.90
CA GLU A 8 13.92 10.22 -5.92
C GLU A 8 13.48 11.70 -5.91
N ALA A 9 12.96 12.21 -7.03
CA ALA A 9 12.44 13.58 -7.11
C ALA A 9 11.15 13.79 -6.30
N ASP A 10 10.42 12.71 -5.98
CA ASP A 10 9.20 12.74 -5.19
C ASP A 10 9.47 12.65 -3.67
N LEU A 11 10.71 12.32 -3.31
CA LEU A 11 11.14 12.09 -1.93
C LEU A 11 11.62 13.37 -1.27
N TYR A 12 11.34 13.51 0.03
CA TYR A 12 12.09 14.45 0.85
C TYR A 12 13.56 14.01 0.95
N PRO A 13 14.52 14.93 1.20
CA PRO A 13 15.94 14.57 1.30
C PRO A 13 16.26 13.54 2.39
N THR A 14 15.39 13.39 3.39
CA THR A 14 15.51 12.41 4.48
C THR A 14 14.83 11.07 4.17
N GLU A 15 14.03 11.01 3.10
CA GLU A 15 13.31 9.81 2.70
C GLU A 15 14.18 8.84 1.92
N LYS A 16 13.95 7.55 2.17
CA LYS A 16 14.56 6.41 1.49
C LYS A 16 13.47 5.42 1.17
N PHE A 17 13.55 4.85 -0.03
CA PHE A 17 12.64 3.79 -0.46
C PHE A 17 12.70 2.57 0.49
N GLY A 18 11.53 1.98 0.70
CA GLY A 18 11.34 0.67 1.30
C GLY A 18 10.76 -0.32 0.28
N PRO A 19 10.26 -1.48 0.73
CA PRO A 19 9.64 -2.47 -0.14
C PRO A 19 8.39 -1.90 -0.84
N SER A 20 8.08 -2.48 -2.00
CA SER A 20 6.89 -2.15 -2.78
C SER A 20 6.16 -3.43 -3.19
N LEU A 21 4.86 -3.32 -3.42
CA LEU A 21 4.00 -4.41 -3.88
C LEU A 21 3.12 -3.94 -5.03
N GLU A 22 2.82 -4.84 -5.94
CA GLU A 22 1.78 -4.64 -6.97
C GLU A 22 0.83 -5.84 -6.97
N GLY A 23 -0.47 -5.57 -7.07
CA GLY A 23 -1.52 -6.58 -7.06
C GLY A 23 -2.90 -5.97 -7.30
N THR A 24 -3.94 -6.62 -6.82
CA THR A 24 -5.33 -6.15 -6.91
C THR A 24 -5.82 -5.70 -5.54
N LEU A 25 -6.18 -4.42 -5.42
CA LEU A 25 -6.77 -3.86 -4.22
C LEU A 25 -8.27 -4.18 -4.16
N LEU A 26 -8.68 -4.74 -3.03
CA LEU A 26 -10.07 -4.96 -2.67
C LEU A 26 -10.59 -3.77 -1.88
N TYR A 27 -11.24 -2.85 -2.58
CA TYR A 27 -11.79 -1.63 -2.00
C TYR A 27 -13.12 -1.29 -2.66
N LYS A 28 -14.20 -1.19 -1.88
CA LYS A 28 -15.53 -0.94 -2.42
C LYS A 28 -15.71 0.54 -2.76
N VAL A 29 -15.77 0.87 -4.05
CA VAL A 29 -16.20 2.18 -4.55
C VAL A 29 -17.43 1.98 -5.42
N ARG A 30 -18.59 2.43 -4.93
CA ARG A 30 -19.89 2.24 -5.61
C ARG A 30 -20.12 0.77 -5.96
N ASP A 31 -20.14 0.43 -7.25
CA ASP A 31 -20.42 -0.90 -7.80
C ASP A 31 -19.14 -1.70 -8.13
N GLN A 32 -17.95 -1.11 -8.01
CA GLN A 32 -16.67 -1.76 -8.31
C GLN A 32 -15.87 -1.97 -7.02
N ALA A 33 -15.26 -3.16 -6.89
CA ALA A 33 -14.57 -3.59 -5.68
C ALA A 33 -13.11 -4.03 -5.90
N HIS A 34 -12.68 -4.12 -7.16
CA HIS A 34 -11.39 -4.68 -7.54
C HIS A 34 -10.69 -3.71 -8.47
N PHE A 35 -9.48 -3.30 -8.08
CA PHE A 35 -8.69 -2.33 -8.83
C PHE A 35 -7.23 -2.76 -8.86
N PRO A 36 -6.56 -2.75 -10.03
CA PRO A 36 -5.10 -2.84 -10.07
C PRO A 36 -4.49 -1.75 -9.19
N GLY A 37 -3.54 -2.12 -8.35
CA GLY A 37 -2.94 -1.20 -7.40
C GLY A 37 -1.53 -1.58 -7.00
N ALA A 38 -0.82 -0.59 -6.50
CA ALA A 38 0.50 -0.76 -5.94
C ALA A 38 0.62 -0.06 -4.60
N TYR A 39 1.36 -0.68 -3.69
CA TYR A 39 1.89 -0.02 -2.51
C TYR A 39 3.37 0.26 -2.68
N MET A 40 3.80 1.45 -2.29
CA MET A 40 5.21 1.81 -2.22
C MET A 40 5.47 2.42 -0.86
N THR A 41 6.59 2.07 -0.25
CA THR A 41 6.95 2.61 1.07
C THR A 41 8.20 3.47 0.98
N THR A 42 8.27 4.45 1.86
CA THR A 42 9.51 5.09 2.28
C THR A 42 9.71 4.83 3.77
N ASN A 43 10.85 5.21 4.33
CA ASN A 43 11.03 5.23 5.78
C ASN A 43 10.11 6.21 6.52
N GLU A 44 9.34 7.07 5.83
CA GLU A 44 8.48 8.09 6.46
C GLU A 44 6.98 7.89 6.19
N ARG A 45 6.59 7.32 5.05
CA ARG A 45 5.18 7.18 4.65
C ARG A 45 4.95 6.01 3.69
N LEU A 46 3.68 5.64 3.55
CA LEU A 46 3.20 4.64 2.61
C LEU A 46 2.36 5.31 1.53
N PHE A 47 2.61 4.95 0.28
CA PHE A 47 1.86 5.37 -0.90
C PHE A 47 1.01 4.20 -1.40
N MET A 48 -0.23 4.51 -1.77
CA MET A 48 -1.15 3.59 -2.44
C MET A 48 -1.54 4.20 -3.77
N ASN A 49 -1.11 3.57 -4.85
CA ASN A 49 -1.53 3.89 -6.21
C ASN A 49 -2.61 2.91 -6.65
N VAL A 50 -3.64 3.41 -7.32
CA VAL A 50 -4.77 2.64 -7.81
C VAL A 50 -5.10 3.08 -9.23
N ASP A 51 -5.30 2.14 -10.14
CA ASP A 51 -5.88 2.39 -11.46
C ASP A 51 -7.40 2.23 -11.40
N MET A 52 -8.12 3.36 -11.41
CA MET A 52 -9.58 3.39 -11.45
C MET A 52 -10.08 3.56 -12.88
N ASN A 53 -10.02 2.48 -13.66
CA ASN A 53 -10.49 2.43 -15.05
C ASN A 53 -9.78 3.43 -16.00
N GLY A 54 -8.46 3.54 -15.87
CA GLY A 54 -7.60 4.42 -16.66
C GLY A 54 -7.25 5.74 -15.95
N GLU A 55 -7.88 6.03 -14.82
CA GLU A 55 -7.55 7.18 -13.97
C GLU A 55 -6.67 6.74 -12.80
N ALA A 56 -5.46 7.30 -12.73
CA ALA A 56 -4.55 7.05 -11.62
C ALA A 56 -5.01 7.82 -10.37
N TYR A 57 -5.17 7.10 -9.26
CA TYR A 57 -5.46 7.66 -7.94
C TYR A 57 -4.35 7.30 -6.97
N THR A 58 -3.76 8.31 -6.32
CA THR A 58 -2.73 8.13 -5.29
C THR A 58 -3.23 8.61 -3.94
N ARG A 59 -3.03 7.78 -2.91
CA ARG A 59 -3.24 8.15 -1.51
C ARG A 59 -1.95 7.93 -0.71
N VAL A 60 -1.70 8.83 0.23
CA VAL A 60 -0.53 8.76 1.12
C VAL A 60 -1.01 8.56 2.54
N PHE A 61 -0.35 7.67 3.27
CA PHE A 61 -0.64 7.33 4.65
C PHE A 61 0.61 7.56 5.51
N ALA A 62 0.46 8.24 6.64
CA ALA A 62 1.50 8.24 7.65
C ALA A 62 1.48 6.90 8.39
N TYR A 63 2.65 6.41 8.81
CA TYR A 63 2.72 5.16 9.58
C TYR A 63 1.96 5.21 10.91
N ALA A 64 1.84 6.40 11.51
CA ALA A 64 1.04 6.61 12.70
C ALA A 64 -0.46 6.33 12.48
N ASP A 65 -0.93 6.40 11.23
CA ASP A 65 -2.31 6.10 10.85
C ASP A 65 -2.51 4.61 10.51
N ILE A 66 -1.52 3.75 10.70
CA ILE A 66 -1.61 2.32 10.44
C ILE A 66 -1.66 1.57 11.77
N VAL A 67 -2.72 0.77 11.95
CA VAL A 67 -2.90 -0.07 13.13
C VAL A 67 -1.99 -1.29 13.06
N ARG A 68 -1.93 -1.94 11.90
CA ARG A 68 -1.03 -3.05 11.57
C ARG A 68 -1.11 -3.42 10.10
N ALA A 69 -0.09 -4.11 9.60
CA ALA A 69 -0.12 -4.86 8.36
C ALA A 69 0.10 -6.36 8.65
N PHE A 70 -0.57 -7.25 7.93
CA PHE A 70 -0.35 -8.69 8.10
C PHE A 70 -0.67 -9.45 6.82
N ALA A 71 -0.02 -10.59 6.67
CA ALA A 71 -0.24 -11.53 5.59
C ALA A 71 -1.11 -12.70 6.08
N GLU A 72 -2.11 -13.09 5.30
CA GLU A 72 -2.91 -14.29 5.54
C GLU A 72 -3.32 -14.87 4.19
N ASP A 73 -3.10 -16.17 3.95
CA ASP A 73 -3.46 -16.87 2.71
C ASP A 73 -2.99 -16.14 1.42
N ASN A 74 -1.76 -15.61 1.41
CA ASN A 74 -1.20 -14.83 0.31
C ASN A 74 -1.96 -13.53 -0.01
N VAL A 75 -2.69 -12.99 0.98
CA VAL A 75 -3.35 -11.70 0.95
C VAL A 75 -2.66 -10.77 1.93
N LEU A 76 -2.31 -9.56 1.49
CA LEU A 76 -1.89 -8.49 2.39
C LEU A 76 -3.13 -7.77 2.93
N PHE A 77 -3.19 -7.58 4.24
CA PHE A 77 -4.13 -6.69 4.89
C PHE A 77 -3.38 -5.52 5.53
N ILE A 78 -3.87 -4.29 5.31
CA ILE A 78 -3.46 -3.10 6.06
C ILE A 78 -4.70 -2.58 6.80
N GLU A 79 -4.61 -2.52 8.12
CA GLU A 79 -5.67 -2.06 9.00
C GLU A 79 -5.41 -0.62 9.45
N PHE A 80 -6.43 0.23 9.34
CA PHE A 80 -6.41 1.63 9.73
C PHE A 80 -7.30 1.86 10.96
N PRO A 81 -7.17 3.01 11.66
CA PRO A 81 -7.98 3.33 12.84
C PRO A 81 -9.49 3.20 12.63
N GLU A 82 -10.20 3.08 13.74
CA GLU A 82 -11.65 2.88 13.77
C GLU A 82 -12.38 3.88 12.85
N GLY A 83 -13.26 3.35 11.99
CA GLY A 83 -13.98 4.13 10.98
C GLY A 83 -13.30 4.22 9.60
N MET A 84 -12.01 3.88 9.47
CA MET A 84 -11.31 3.83 8.16
C MET A 84 -11.27 2.44 7.53
N GLY A 85 -11.42 1.38 8.34
CA GLY A 85 -11.51 0.00 7.88
C GLY A 85 -10.17 -0.65 7.54
N LYS A 86 -10.22 -1.77 6.81
CA LYS A 86 -9.05 -2.52 6.35
C LYS A 86 -9.05 -2.60 4.82
N ILE A 87 -7.87 -2.52 4.23
CA ILE A 87 -7.69 -2.68 2.78
C ILE A 87 -6.95 -4.00 2.55
N ALA A 88 -7.47 -4.81 1.63
CA ALA A 88 -6.83 -6.05 1.21
C ALA A 88 -6.15 -5.86 -0.15
N MET A 89 -4.97 -6.45 -0.33
CA MET A 89 -4.35 -6.65 -1.63
C MET A 89 -4.21 -8.15 -1.89
N VAL A 90 -4.80 -8.60 -2.99
CA VAL A 90 -4.77 -9.98 -3.47
C VAL A 90 -4.02 -10.06 -4.80
N ASP A 91 -3.80 -11.27 -5.29
CA ASP A 91 -3.19 -11.52 -6.61
C ASP A 91 -1.89 -10.72 -6.83
N VAL A 92 -1.03 -10.71 -5.80
CA VAL A 92 0.24 -9.97 -5.83
C VAL A 92 1.15 -10.54 -6.92
N THR A 93 1.58 -9.67 -7.83
CA THR A 93 2.43 -10.00 -8.98
C THR A 93 3.87 -9.51 -8.82
N VAL A 94 4.09 -8.52 -7.94
CA VAL A 94 5.41 -7.92 -7.69
C VAL A 94 5.62 -7.75 -6.19
N GLY A 95 6.84 -8.09 -5.74
CA GLY A 95 7.32 -7.92 -4.37
C GLY A 95 7.00 -9.10 -3.45
N ASN A 96 7.30 -8.92 -2.16
CA ASN A 96 7.14 -9.95 -1.13
C ASN A 96 6.19 -9.46 -0.03
N ILE A 97 5.05 -10.14 0.13
CA ILE A 97 3.99 -9.74 1.06
C ILE A 97 4.47 -9.71 2.51
N GLU A 98 5.22 -10.73 2.93
CA GLU A 98 5.70 -10.88 4.30
C GLU A 98 6.73 -9.79 4.64
N GLU A 99 7.69 -9.57 3.75
CA GLU A 99 8.69 -8.51 3.91
C GLU A 99 8.04 -7.13 3.96
N PHE A 100 7.05 -6.90 3.10
CA PHE A 100 6.30 -5.65 3.07
C PHE A 100 5.52 -5.43 4.38
N ALA A 101 4.77 -6.44 4.83
CA ALA A 101 3.99 -6.33 6.06
C ALA A 101 4.89 -6.10 7.28
N ALA A 102 6.02 -6.81 7.36
CA ALA A 102 7.01 -6.62 8.41
C ALA A 102 7.57 -5.20 8.43
N TYR A 103 7.93 -4.66 7.26
CA TYR A 103 8.43 -3.29 7.14
C TYR A 103 7.39 -2.25 7.59
N VAL A 104 6.14 -2.39 7.17
CA VAL A 104 5.07 -1.46 7.56
C VAL A 104 4.85 -1.49 9.08
N ASN A 105 4.85 -2.67 9.70
CA ASN A 105 4.72 -2.79 11.16
C ASN A 105 5.90 -2.15 11.89
N GLU A 106 7.13 -2.40 11.44
CA GLU A 106 8.34 -1.77 12.01
C GLU A 106 8.21 -0.25 12.02
N LYS A 107 7.80 0.35 10.90
CA LYS A 107 7.65 1.81 10.79
C LYS A 107 6.44 2.35 11.56
N SER A 108 5.42 1.54 11.76
CA SER A 108 4.22 1.89 12.53
C SER A 108 4.38 1.64 14.04
N GLY A 109 5.54 1.10 14.47
CA GLY A 109 5.82 0.75 15.86
C GLY A 109 4.96 -0.40 16.38
N LYS A 110 4.69 -1.40 15.53
CA LYS A 110 3.83 -2.56 15.81
C LYS A 110 4.61 -3.86 15.85
#